data_AF-A0A6B1EAP5-F1
#
_entry.id   AF-A0A6B1EAP5-F1
#
_cell.length_a   1.000
_cell.length_b   1.000
_cell.length_c   1.000
_cell.angle_alpha   90.00
_cell.angle_beta   90.00
_cell.angle_gamma   90.00
#
_symmetry.space_group_name_H-M   'P 1'
#
loop_
_entity.id
_entity.type
_entity.pdbx_description
1 polymer ?
#
loop_
_entity_poly.entity_id
_entity_poly.type
_entity_poly.pdbx_seq_one_letter_code
_entity_poly.pdbx_strand_id
1 'polypeptide(L)' 'MSGDETASLAAGRIVTVRMWPMSLGDRLGPRLVDSAVITTGREAYRRADGVGVTPASLLGP' A
#
# COMPACT_ATOMS: atom_id res chain seq x y z
N MET A 1 12.98 15.91 -1.78
CA MET A 1 11.75 16.01 -0.97
C MET A 1 11.70 14.78 -0.09
N SER A 2 11.92 15.03 1.20
CA SER A 2 11.94 14.04 2.28
C SER A 2 10.50 13.72 2.66
N GLY A 3 10.17 12.43 2.75
CA GLY A 3 8.85 11.93 3.12
C GLY A 3 8.99 10.50 3.59
N ASP A 4 9.71 10.31 4.71
CA ASP A 4 9.70 9.07 5.48
C ASP A 4 8.31 8.96 6.13
N GLU A 5 7.40 8.27 5.46
CA GLU A 5 6.08 7.95 6.02
C GLU A 5 6.05 6.47 6.39
N THR A 6 6.68 6.19 7.53
CA THR A 6 6.63 4.89 8.20
C THR A 6 5.19 4.60 8.64
N ALA A 7 4.45 3.80 7.85
CA ALA A 7 3.13 3.30 8.26
C ALA A 7 3.32 2.25 9.37
N SER A 8 3.01 2.64 10.61
CA SER A 8 3.16 1.82 11.81
C SER A 8 1.80 1.52 12.46
N LEU A 9 1.74 0.37 13.15
CA LEU A 9 0.73 -0.14 14.10
C LEU A 9 -0.42 -0.93 13.43
N ALA A 10 -0.70 -2.22 13.69
CA ALA A 10 -0.33 -3.13 14.77
C ALA A 10 -0.23 -4.61 14.28
N ALA A 11 0.49 -5.45 15.04
CA ALA A 11 0.70 -6.90 14.85
C ALA A 11 1.59 -7.37 13.68
N GLY A 12 2.90 -7.52 13.98
CA GLY A 12 3.75 -8.56 13.37
C GLY A 12 4.42 -8.21 12.04
N ARG A 13 5.56 -7.49 12.13
CA ARG A 13 6.57 -7.27 11.07
C ARG A 13 6.06 -6.55 9.80
N ILE A 14 6.23 -5.24 9.81
CA ILE A 14 6.19 -4.40 8.62
C ILE A 14 7.44 -4.70 7.79
N VAL A 15 7.26 -5.32 6.62
CA VAL A 15 8.25 -5.27 5.55
C VAL A 15 8.07 -3.91 4.89
N THR A 16 9.07 -3.04 5.00
CA THR A 16 9.10 -1.80 4.21
C THR A 16 9.17 -2.19 2.74
N VAL A 17 8.01 -2.26 2.08
CA VAL A 17 7.93 -2.34 0.62
C VAL A 17 8.20 -0.93 0.12
N ARG A 18 9.49 -0.61 0.02
CA ARG A 18 9.92 0.62 -0.61
C ARG A 18 9.78 0.45 -2.12
N MET A 19 8.60 0.72 -2.66
CA MET A 19 8.46 0.95 -4.09
C MET A 19 9.14 2.30 -4.42
N TRP A 20 10.33 2.25 -5.03
CA TRP A 20 11.13 3.41 -5.51
C TRP A 20 11.82 2.98 -6.83
N PRO A 21 12.03 3.80 -7.90
CA PRO A 21 11.74 5.23 -8.15
C PRO A 21 10.50 5.52 -9.02
N MET A 22 9.65 4.54 -9.31
CA MET A 22 8.44 4.80 -10.08
C MET A 22 7.30 4.01 -9.44
N SER A 23 6.46 4.71 -8.69
CA SER A 23 5.18 4.15 -8.30
C SER A 23 4.38 3.78 -9.56
N LEU A 24 3.40 2.90 -9.41
CA LEU A 24 2.46 2.63 -10.51
C LEU A 24 1.77 3.93 -10.97
N GLY A 25 1.53 4.86 -10.05
CA GLY A 25 1.03 6.21 -10.34
C GLY A 25 1.96 7.00 -11.25
N ASP A 26 3.26 6.92 -11.05
CA ASP A 26 4.22 7.62 -11.92
C ASP A 26 4.24 7.04 -13.34
N ARG A 27 3.98 5.73 -13.50
CA ARG A 27 4.00 5.05 -14.81
C ARG A 27 2.68 5.14 -15.57
N LEU A 28 1.55 5.09 -14.86
CA LEU A 28 0.21 5.12 -15.46
C LEU A 28 -0.42 6.51 -15.45
N GLY A 29 0.03 7.39 -14.56
CA GLY A 29 -0.48 8.74 -14.38
C GLY A 29 -2.00 8.74 -14.24
N PRO A 30 -2.72 9.55 -15.04
CA PRO A 30 -4.17 9.68 -14.93
C PRO A 30 -4.95 8.42 -15.35
N ARG A 31 -4.29 7.39 -15.90
CA ARG A 31 -4.94 6.11 -16.22
C ARG A 31 -5.07 5.19 -15.00
N LEU A 32 -4.38 5.50 -13.91
CA LEU A 32 -4.53 4.77 -12.66
C LEU A 32 -5.83 5.18 -11.97
N VAL A 33 -6.74 4.23 -11.80
CA VAL A 33 -8.02 4.46 -11.12
C VAL A 33 -7.86 4.36 -9.60
N ASP A 34 -7.12 3.37 -9.12
CA ASP A 34 -6.80 3.19 -7.70
C ASP A 34 -5.56 2.31 -7.53
N SER A 35 -4.94 2.34 -6.34
CA SER A 35 -3.77 1.53 -6.00
C SER A 35 -3.97 0.80 -4.68
N ALA A 36 -3.57 -0.47 -4.64
CA ALA A 36 -3.61 -1.25 -3.42
C ALA A 36 -2.36 -2.11 -3.21
N VAL A 37 -2.01 -2.31 -1.94
CA VAL A 37 -1.00 -3.27 -1.48
C VAL A 37 -1.72 -4.47 -0.89
N ILE A 38 -1.45 -5.66 -1.43
CA ILE A 38 -1.97 -6.90 -0.89
C ILE A 38 -1.02 -7.43 0.17
N THR A 39 -1.56 -7.76 1.35
CA THR A 39 -0.76 -8.22 2.50
C THR A 39 -1.27 -9.55 3.04
N THR A 40 -0.50 -10.14 3.95
CA THR A 40 -0.93 -11.27 4.80
C THR A 40 -1.36 -10.81 6.19
N GLY A 41 -1.52 -9.49 6.40
CA GLY A 41 -1.99 -8.91 7.66
C GLY A 41 -3.48 -9.18 7.91
N ARG A 42 -4.02 -8.69 9.03
CA ARG A 42 -5.42 -8.97 9.42
C ARG A 42 -6.40 -7.86 9.06
N GLU A 43 -5.92 -6.64 8.86
CA GLU A 43 -6.76 -5.46 8.76
C GLU A 43 -6.63 -4.81 7.39
N ALA A 44 -7.78 -4.37 6.86
CA ALA A 44 -7.83 -3.52 5.69
C ALA A 44 -7.94 -2.06 6.14
N TYR A 45 -7.18 -1.18 5.52
CA TYR A 45 -7.24 0.25 5.80
C TYR A 45 -6.78 1.08 4.60
N ARG A 46 -7.12 2.37 4.60
CA ARG A 46 -6.65 3.33 3.60
C ARG A 46 -5.50 4.14 4.19
N ARG A 47 -4.37 4.19 3.48
CA ARG A 47 -3.23 5.05 3.83
C ARG A 47 -3.53 6.50 3.44
N ALA A 48 -2.86 7.44 4.09
CA ALA A 48 -3.03 8.87 3.82
C ALA A 48 -2.64 9.26 2.38
N ASP A 49 -1.73 8.50 1.76
CA ASP A 49 -1.32 8.66 0.36
C ASP A 49 -2.32 8.11 -0.66
N GLY A 50 -3.49 7.63 -0.22
CA GLY A 50 -4.53 7.12 -1.09
C GLY A 50 -4.29 5.68 -1.55
N VAL A 51 -3.34 4.94 -0.98
CA VAL A 51 -3.20 3.49 -1.26
C VAL A 51 -4.07 2.65 -0.32
N GLY A 52 -4.85 1.72 -0.88
CA GLY A 52 -5.58 0.71 -0.11
C GLY A 52 -4.66 -0.41 0.37
N VAL A 53 -4.70 -0.78 1.64
CA VAL A 53 -4.01 -1.97 2.15
C VAL A 53 -5.06 -3.04 2.38
N THR A 54 -4.92 -4.19 1.72
CA THR A 54 -5.94 -5.25 1.74
C THR A 54 -5.30 -6.60 2.05
N PRO A 55 -5.73 -7.30 3.10
CA PRO A 55 -5.37 -8.70 3.31
C PRO A 55 -5.82 -9.57 2.14
N ALA A 56 -4.95 -10.47 1.66
CA ALA A 56 -5.28 -11.42 0.60
C ALA A 56 -6.50 -12.28 0.96
N SER A 57 -6.71 -12.55 2.26
CA SER A 57 -7.87 -13.29 2.77
C SER A 57 -9.22 -12.63 2.51
N LEU A 58 -9.26 -11.34 2.17
CA LEU A 58 -10.49 -10.59 1.87
C LEU A 58 -10.84 -10.55 0.38
N LEU A 59 -10.00 -11.07 -0.51
CA LEU A 59 -10.20 -10.94 -1.97
C LEU A 59 -11.17 -11.97 -2.57
N GLY A 60 -11.62 -12.96 -1.78
CA GLY A 60 -12.40 -14.08 -2.31
C GLY A 60 -11.59 -14.98 -3.26
N PRO A 61 -12.16 -16.12 -3.68
CA PRO A 61 -11.61 -16.95 -4.75
C PRO A 61 -11.83 -16.34 -6.15
#